data_AF-A0A7C6NLW7-F1
#
_entry.id   AF-A0A7C6NLW7-F1
#
_cell.length_a   1.000
_cell.length_b   1.000
_cell.length_c   1.000
_cell.angle_alpha   90.00
_cell.angle_beta   90.00
_cell.angle_gamma   90.00
#
_symmetry.space_group_name_H-M   'P 1'
#
loop_
_entity.id
_entity.type
_entity.pdbx_description
1 polymer ?
#
loop_
_entity_poly.entity_id
_entity_poly.type
_entity_poly.pdbx_seq_one_letter_code
_entity_poly.pdbx_strand_id
1 'polypeptide(L)'
;MVDRIAAVGKNSVEMDKAADAFVERLEESHRAVKASIEKVNVVKADTAEVATFIKELGQTSEEIGNIIGIIGSIASQTNLLALNAAIEAARAGEAGSGFSVVAEEIRVLAEDSANATEKVVNLISQIQENVELVTGKMNANIDSVDSSVQSIERLQQEFADVQTLVMNLKNMMETVASHTGEMASGTDRIESTIRHIAEVSQDFATSSEEVAASSEQQVAATEEIVTAARQLADMSQELLLAIDRFNL
;
A
#
# COMPACT_ATOMS: atom_id res chain seq x y z
N MET A 1 -1.78 35.98 14.76
CA MET A 1 -2.42 34.78 15.36
C MET A 1 -3.50 34.25 14.44
N VAL A 2 -4.42 35.10 13.97
CA VAL A 2 -5.42 34.80 12.94
C VAL A 2 -4.82 34.09 11.71
N ASP A 3 -3.74 34.62 11.13
CA ASP A 3 -3.10 34.00 9.95
C ASP A 3 -2.62 32.57 10.19
N ARG A 4 -2.15 32.26 11.41
CA ARG A 4 -1.71 30.91 11.77
C ARG A 4 -2.90 29.97 11.94
N ILE A 5 -4.00 30.44 12.54
CA ILE A 5 -5.23 29.64 12.68
C ILE A 5 -5.82 29.33 11.30
N ALA A 6 -5.87 30.34 10.42
CA ALA A 6 -6.32 30.18 9.04
C ALA A 6 -5.43 29.20 8.26
N ALA A 7 -4.11 29.25 8.45
CA ALA A 7 -3.19 28.29 7.84
C ALA A 7 -3.43 26.85 8.31
N VAL A 8 -3.65 26.62 9.62
CA VAL A 8 -3.97 25.29 10.15
C VAL A 8 -5.30 24.78 9.59
N GLY A 9 -6.34 25.63 9.54
CA GLY A 9 -7.63 25.28 8.94
C GLY A 9 -7.52 24.90 7.46
N LYS A 10 -6.73 25.68 6.69
CA LYS A 10 -6.45 25.36 5.28
C LYS A 10 -5.73 24.01 5.14
N ASN A 11 -4.70 23.76 5.94
CA ASN A 11 -3.97 22.49 5.91
C ASN A 11 -4.87 21.31 6.26
N SER A 12 -5.81 21.48 7.20
CA SER A 12 -6.80 20.47 7.57
C SER A 12 -7.70 20.09 6.39
N VAL A 13 -8.16 21.08 5.61
CA VAL A 13 -8.97 20.86 4.40
C VAL A 13 -8.16 20.19 3.28
N GLU A 14 -6.88 20.55 3.13
CA GLU A 14 -6.00 19.88 2.17
C GLU A 14 -5.74 18.42 2.55
N MET A 15 -5.55 18.13 3.84
CA MET A 15 -5.42 16.76 4.34
C MET A 15 -6.70 15.94 4.16
N ASP A 16 -7.87 16.54 4.40
CA ASP A 16 -9.17 15.88 4.16
C ASP A 16 -9.35 15.47 2.69
N LYS A 17 -9.03 16.38 1.76
CA LYS A 17 -9.03 16.06 0.32
C LYS A 17 -8.01 14.99 -0.05
N ALA A 18 -6.84 15.02 0.55
CA ALA A 18 -5.82 13.99 0.34
C ALA A 18 -6.28 12.62 0.85
N ALA A 19 -6.99 12.58 1.98
CA ALA A 19 -7.60 11.37 2.51
C ALA A 19 -8.67 10.81 1.55
N ASP A 20 -9.54 11.66 1.00
CA ASP A 20 -10.54 11.24 0.00
C ASP A 20 -9.89 10.64 -1.26
N ALA A 21 -8.88 11.31 -1.81
CA ALA A 21 -8.13 10.80 -2.96
C ALA A 21 -7.43 9.46 -2.64
N PHE A 22 -6.96 9.30 -1.41
CA PHE A 22 -6.35 8.05 -0.96
C PHE A 22 -7.37 6.92 -0.85
N VAL A 23 -8.58 7.18 -0.36
CA VAL A 23 -9.68 6.20 -0.33
C VAL A 23 -10.04 5.74 -1.75
N GLU A 24 -10.19 6.67 -2.69
CA GLU A 24 -10.45 6.33 -4.10
C GLU A 24 -9.33 5.43 -4.67
N ARG A 25 -8.08 5.75 -4.38
CA ARG A 25 -6.92 4.96 -4.83
C ARG A 25 -6.86 3.57 -4.20
N LEU A 26 -7.28 3.44 -2.93
CA LEU A 26 -7.41 2.14 -2.27
C LEU A 26 -8.49 1.28 -2.94
N GLU A 27 -9.64 1.86 -3.31
CA GLU A 27 -10.69 1.13 -4.02
C GLU A 27 -10.24 0.63 -5.40
N GLU A 28 -9.52 1.46 -6.16
CA GLU A 28 -8.88 1.04 -7.41
C GLU A 28 -7.91 -0.12 -7.18
N SER A 29 -7.08 -0.01 -6.14
CA SER A 29 -6.10 -1.04 -5.78
C SER A 29 -6.78 -2.35 -5.37
N HIS A 30 -7.88 -2.28 -4.62
CA HIS A 30 -8.68 -3.44 -4.24
C HIS A 30 -9.29 -4.14 -5.47
N ARG A 31 -9.82 -3.38 -6.43
CA ARG A 31 -10.31 -3.91 -7.71
C ARG A 31 -9.19 -4.58 -8.51
N ALA A 32 -8.02 -3.95 -8.61
CA ALA A 32 -6.86 -4.50 -9.30
C ALA A 32 -6.38 -5.80 -8.66
N VAL A 33 -6.31 -5.85 -7.33
CA VAL A 33 -5.95 -7.07 -6.58
C VAL A 33 -6.95 -8.19 -6.83
N LYS A 34 -8.26 -7.90 -6.76
CA LYS A 34 -9.30 -8.91 -7.04
C LYS A 34 -9.16 -9.49 -8.45
N ALA A 35 -8.92 -8.63 -9.44
CA ALA A 35 -8.68 -9.07 -10.82
C ALA A 35 -7.39 -9.92 -10.95
N SER A 36 -6.35 -9.61 -10.16
CA SER A 36 -5.13 -10.43 -10.11
C SER A 36 -5.40 -11.82 -9.53
N ILE A 37 -6.20 -11.94 -8.46
CA ILE A 37 -6.59 -13.25 -7.90
C ILE A 37 -7.31 -14.09 -8.97
N GLU A 38 -8.25 -13.49 -9.69
CA GLU A 38 -9.00 -14.17 -10.74
C GLU A 38 -8.07 -14.68 -11.86
N LYS A 39 -7.13 -13.85 -12.31
CA LYS A 39 -6.11 -14.26 -13.30
C LYS A 39 -5.20 -15.38 -12.79
N VAL A 40 -4.77 -15.31 -11.53
CA VAL A 40 -3.92 -16.34 -10.92
C VAL A 40 -4.67 -17.67 -10.83
N ASN A 41 -5.97 -17.65 -10.52
CA ASN A 41 -6.81 -18.85 -10.53
C ASN A 41 -6.99 -19.45 -11.93
N VAL A 42 -7.09 -18.61 -12.98
CA VAL A 42 -7.07 -19.09 -14.36
C VAL A 42 -5.74 -19.79 -14.67
N VAL A 43 -4.60 -19.18 -14.33
CA VAL A 43 -3.28 -19.81 -14.51
C VAL A 43 -3.16 -21.14 -13.75
N LYS A 44 -3.75 -21.24 -12.55
CA LYS A 44 -3.83 -22.49 -11.79
C LYS A 44 -4.58 -23.57 -12.56
N ALA A 45 -5.76 -23.23 -13.09
CA ALA A 45 -6.61 -24.15 -13.85
C ALA A 45 -5.90 -24.61 -15.13
N ASP A 46 -5.33 -23.68 -15.89
CA ASP A 46 -4.57 -23.98 -17.11
C ASP A 46 -3.38 -24.91 -16.79
N THR A 47 -2.64 -24.65 -15.70
CA THR A 47 -1.52 -25.50 -15.28
C THR A 47 -1.98 -26.92 -14.94
N ALA A 48 -3.12 -27.07 -14.28
CA ALA A 48 -3.70 -28.37 -13.95
C ALA A 48 -4.19 -29.13 -15.20
N GLU A 49 -4.74 -28.42 -16.19
CA GLU A 49 -5.13 -29.00 -17.47
C GLU A 49 -3.90 -29.52 -18.23
N VAL A 50 -2.83 -28.72 -18.33
CA VAL A 50 -1.60 -29.17 -18.98
C VAL A 50 -0.96 -30.35 -18.23
N ALA A 51 -1.01 -30.37 -16.90
CA ALA A 51 -0.56 -31.53 -16.12
C ALA A 51 -1.33 -32.83 -16.48
N THR A 52 -2.62 -32.70 -16.81
CA THR A 52 -3.44 -33.83 -17.27
C THR A 52 -2.98 -34.31 -18.64
N PHE A 53 -2.76 -33.40 -19.61
CA PHE A 53 -2.25 -33.79 -20.93
C PHE A 53 -0.85 -34.42 -20.88
N ILE A 54 0.04 -33.93 -20.02
CA ILE A 54 1.36 -34.53 -19.84
C ILE A 54 1.28 -35.93 -19.24
N LYS A 55 0.33 -36.16 -18.33
CA LYS A 55 0.07 -37.49 -17.77
C LYS A 55 -0.43 -38.47 -18.85
N GLU A 56 -1.35 -38.04 -19.71
CA GLU A 56 -1.82 -38.85 -20.85
C GLU A 56 -0.70 -39.15 -21.85
N LEU A 57 0.19 -38.17 -22.10
CA LEU A 57 1.39 -38.38 -22.92
C LEU A 57 2.33 -39.43 -22.31
N GLY A 58 2.50 -39.42 -20.99
CA GLY A 58 3.24 -40.45 -20.26
C GLY A 58 2.67 -41.86 -20.47
N GLN A 59 1.35 -42.00 -20.31
CA GLN A 59 0.66 -43.27 -20.53
C GLN A 59 0.79 -43.75 -21.98
N THR A 60 0.63 -42.85 -22.94
CA THR A 60 0.76 -43.17 -24.37
C THR A 60 2.20 -43.59 -24.71
N SER A 61 3.19 -42.95 -24.10
CA SER A 61 4.61 -43.29 -24.28
C SER A 61 4.94 -44.66 -23.69
N GLU A 62 4.35 -45.02 -22.56
CA GLU A 62 4.44 -46.36 -21.97
C GLU A 62 3.84 -47.44 -22.90
N GLU A 63 2.65 -47.20 -23.46
CA GLU A 63 2.03 -48.10 -24.44
C GLU A 63 2.89 -48.29 -25.69
N ILE A 64 3.46 -47.20 -26.24
CA ILE A 64 4.39 -47.28 -27.38
C ILE A 64 5.63 -48.09 -27.00
N GLY A 65 6.20 -47.86 -25.81
CA GLY A 65 7.34 -48.62 -25.30
C GLY A 65 7.07 -50.13 -25.28
N ASN A 66 5.88 -50.53 -24.82
CA ASN A 66 5.47 -51.94 -24.81
C ASN A 66 5.36 -52.53 -26.24
N ILE A 67 4.75 -51.79 -27.18
CA ILE A 67 4.64 -52.22 -28.58
C ILE A 67 6.02 -52.38 -29.22
N ILE A 68 6.92 -51.43 -29.01
CA ILE A 68 8.28 -51.48 -29.56
C ILE A 68 9.06 -52.65 -28.97
N GLY A 69 8.88 -52.96 -27.68
CA GLY A 69 9.47 -54.15 -27.05
C GLY A 69 8.99 -55.47 -27.69
N ILE A 70 7.71 -55.55 -28.06
CA ILE A 70 7.16 -56.71 -28.80
C ILE A 70 7.79 -56.79 -30.19
N ILE A 71 7.90 -55.67 -30.92
CA ILE A 71 8.51 -55.64 -32.27
C ILE A 71 9.99 -56.05 -32.20
N GLY A 72 10.74 -55.58 -31.20
CA GLY A 72 12.12 -56.00 -30.97
C GLY A 72 12.24 -57.50 -30.70
N SER A 73 11.31 -58.06 -29.93
CA SER A 73 11.22 -59.51 -29.68
C SER A 73 10.93 -60.29 -30.97
N ILE A 74 10.01 -59.79 -31.82
CA ILE A 74 9.70 -60.38 -33.13
C ILE A 74 10.92 -60.31 -34.06
N ALA A 75 11.63 -59.18 -34.09
CA ALA A 75 12.84 -59.01 -34.89
C ALA A 75 13.92 -60.00 -34.44
N SER A 76 14.15 -60.14 -33.14
CA SER A 76 15.10 -61.13 -32.60
C SER A 76 14.69 -62.57 -32.93
N GLN A 77 13.40 -62.90 -32.87
CA GLN A 77 12.91 -64.25 -33.21
C GLN A 77 13.02 -64.53 -34.71
N THR A 78 12.76 -63.52 -35.55
CA THR A 78 12.91 -63.58 -37.01
C THR A 78 14.37 -63.77 -37.40
N ASN A 79 15.29 -63.06 -36.75
CA ASN A 79 16.72 -63.23 -36.93
C ASN A 79 17.18 -64.67 -36.62
N LEU A 80 16.66 -65.25 -35.53
CA LEU A 80 16.97 -66.63 -35.13
C LEU A 80 16.38 -67.66 -36.10
N LEU A 81 15.16 -67.44 -36.59
CA LEU A 81 14.52 -68.26 -37.63
C LEU A 81 15.29 -68.20 -38.95
N ALA A 82 15.69 -67.00 -39.37
CA ALA A 82 16.47 -66.77 -40.59
C ALA A 82 17.84 -67.44 -40.51
N LEU A 83 18.52 -67.37 -39.36
CA LEU A 83 19.77 -68.07 -39.12
C LEU A 83 19.61 -69.60 -39.24
N ASN A 84 18.57 -70.17 -38.62
CA ASN A 84 18.28 -71.60 -38.73
C ASN A 84 17.98 -72.00 -40.18
N ALA A 85 17.25 -71.16 -40.93
CA ALA A 85 16.97 -71.40 -42.34
C ALA A 85 18.24 -71.33 -43.21
N ALA A 86 19.15 -70.39 -42.94
CA ALA A 86 20.44 -70.28 -43.63
C ALA A 86 21.32 -71.51 -43.36
N ILE A 87 21.35 -72.01 -42.12
CA ILE A 87 22.06 -73.24 -41.74
C ILE A 87 21.50 -74.45 -42.52
N GLU A 88 20.17 -74.61 -42.55
CA GLU A 88 19.57 -75.77 -43.22
C GLU A 88 19.68 -75.68 -44.75
N ALA A 89 19.64 -74.46 -45.31
CA ALA A 89 19.91 -74.22 -46.73
C ALA A 89 21.36 -74.56 -47.11
N ALA A 90 22.34 -74.19 -46.28
CA ALA A 90 23.73 -74.60 -46.47
C ALA A 90 23.91 -76.13 -46.39
N ARG A 91 23.12 -76.79 -45.54
CA ARG A 91 23.11 -78.25 -45.36
C ARG A 91 22.57 -79.00 -46.58
N ALA A 92 21.64 -78.38 -47.32
CA ALA A 92 21.08 -78.94 -48.56
C ALA A 92 22.01 -78.81 -49.79
N GLY A 93 23.18 -78.17 -49.65
CA GLY A 93 24.17 -78.04 -50.73
C GLY A 93 23.66 -77.21 -51.91
N GLU A 94 23.91 -77.66 -53.15
CA GLU A 94 23.51 -76.92 -54.36
C GLU A 94 21.99 -76.68 -54.45
N ALA A 95 21.17 -77.59 -53.92
CA ALA A 95 19.71 -77.46 -53.94
C ALA A 95 19.19 -76.33 -53.02
N GLY A 96 19.98 -75.94 -52.01
CA GLY A 96 19.64 -74.89 -51.04
C GLY A 96 20.20 -73.51 -51.34
N SER A 97 21.03 -73.36 -52.39
CA SER A 97 21.76 -72.12 -52.70
C SER A 97 20.85 -70.88 -52.79
N GLY A 98 19.73 -70.98 -53.52
CA GLY A 98 18.76 -69.89 -53.62
C GLY A 98 18.04 -69.56 -52.30
N PHE A 99 17.75 -70.57 -51.47
CA PHE A 99 17.15 -70.38 -50.15
C PHE A 99 18.13 -69.75 -49.15
N SER A 100 19.43 -70.06 -49.26
CA SER A 100 20.47 -69.49 -48.39
C SER A 100 20.59 -67.98 -48.58
N VAL A 101 20.48 -67.48 -49.82
CA VAL A 101 20.51 -66.04 -50.11
C VAL A 101 19.31 -65.33 -49.49
N VAL A 102 18.11 -65.89 -49.64
CA VAL A 102 16.88 -65.31 -49.06
C VAL A 102 16.94 -65.32 -47.53
N ALA A 103 17.43 -66.40 -46.92
CA ALA A 103 17.57 -66.50 -45.48
C ALA A 103 18.55 -65.46 -44.91
N GLU A 104 19.67 -65.21 -45.59
CA GLU A 104 20.62 -64.17 -45.18
C GLU A 104 20.02 -62.76 -45.32
N GLU A 105 19.27 -62.47 -46.39
CA GLU A 105 18.60 -61.18 -46.55
C GLU A 105 17.55 -60.92 -45.45
N ILE A 106 16.77 -61.95 -45.08
CA ILE A 106 15.82 -61.86 -43.96
C ILE A 106 16.57 -61.63 -42.64
N ARG A 107 17.74 -62.27 -42.46
CA ARG A 107 18.58 -62.09 -41.27
C ARG A 107 19.03 -60.63 -41.13
N VAL A 108 19.54 -60.05 -42.22
CA VAL A 108 19.96 -58.63 -42.25
C VAL A 108 18.79 -57.69 -41.97
N LEU A 109 17.64 -57.90 -42.61
CA LEU A 109 16.41 -57.12 -42.35
C LEU A 109 15.95 -57.21 -40.88
N ALA A 110 16.06 -58.39 -40.27
CA ALA A 110 15.70 -58.60 -38.87
C ALA A 110 16.68 -57.90 -37.92
N GLU A 111 17.98 -57.91 -38.23
CA GLU A 111 19.02 -57.18 -37.48
C GLU A 111 18.83 -55.66 -37.58
N ASP A 112 18.54 -55.14 -38.78
CA ASP A 112 18.22 -53.72 -38.98
C ASP A 112 16.95 -53.30 -38.23
N SER A 113 15.92 -54.17 -38.22
CA SER A 113 14.68 -53.92 -37.47
C SER A 113 14.91 -53.91 -35.95
N ALA A 114 15.78 -54.79 -35.44
CA ALA A 114 16.20 -54.79 -34.03
C ALA A 114 16.96 -53.51 -33.66
N ASN A 115 17.92 -53.09 -34.49
CA ASN A 115 18.65 -51.84 -34.30
C ASN A 115 17.74 -50.60 -34.36
N ALA A 116 16.75 -50.61 -35.26
CA ALA A 116 15.77 -49.52 -35.36
C ALA A 116 14.86 -49.47 -34.12
N THR A 117 14.38 -50.62 -33.64
CA THR A 117 13.55 -50.68 -32.43
C THR A 117 14.32 -50.22 -31.19
N GLU A 118 15.60 -50.57 -31.04
CA GLU A 118 16.44 -50.09 -29.93
C GLU A 118 16.56 -48.56 -29.92
N LYS A 119 16.74 -47.93 -31.09
CA LYS A 119 16.74 -46.46 -31.21
C LYS A 119 15.41 -45.86 -30.76
N VAL A 120 14.29 -46.48 -31.12
CA VAL A 120 12.96 -46.02 -30.68
C VAL A 120 12.78 -46.19 -29.17
N VAL A 121 13.25 -47.29 -28.57
CA VAL A 121 13.23 -47.48 -27.11
C VAL A 121 13.94 -46.34 -26.40
N ASN A 122 15.14 -45.97 -26.86
CA ASN A 122 15.89 -44.86 -26.27
C ASN A 122 15.13 -43.51 -26.38
N LEU A 123 14.45 -43.25 -27.50
CA LEU A 123 13.62 -42.06 -27.66
C LEU A 123 12.42 -42.07 -26.71
N ILE A 124 11.75 -43.21 -26.54
CA ILE A 124 10.63 -43.36 -25.61
C ILE A 124 11.08 -43.15 -24.17
N SER A 125 12.23 -43.71 -23.76
CA SER A 125 12.78 -43.47 -22.43
C SER A 125 13.09 -41.99 -22.17
N GLN A 126 13.63 -41.27 -23.16
CA GLN A 126 13.84 -39.82 -23.05
C GLN A 126 12.52 -39.05 -22.93
N ILE A 127 11.47 -39.47 -23.64
CA ILE A 127 10.13 -38.87 -23.52
C ILE A 127 9.57 -39.09 -22.11
N GLN A 128 9.70 -40.30 -21.56
CA GLN A 128 9.24 -40.63 -20.21
C GLN A 128 9.97 -39.81 -19.13
N GLU A 129 11.29 -39.67 -19.23
CA GLU A 129 12.08 -38.83 -18.31
C GLU A 129 11.64 -37.36 -18.37
N ASN A 130 11.42 -36.84 -19.59
CA ASN A 130 10.91 -35.48 -19.77
C ASN A 130 9.50 -35.29 -19.19
N VAL A 131 8.61 -36.28 -19.34
CA VAL A 131 7.27 -36.26 -18.75
C VAL A 131 7.34 -36.18 -17.22
N GLU A 132 8.19 -36.99 -16.60
CA GLU A 132 8.37 -36.98 -15.14
C GLU A 132 8.90 -35.61 -14.65
N LEU A 133 9.91 -35.07 -15.34
CA LEU A 133 10.46 -33.74 -15.05
C LEU A 133 9.42 -32.63 -15.18
N VAL A 134 8.63 -32.63 -16.25
CA VAL A 134 7.59 -31.62 -16.49
C VAL A 134 6.49 -31.71 -15.45
N THR A 135 6.07 -32.93 -15.07
CA THR A 135 5.07 -33.16 -14.03
C THR A 135 5.54 -32.62 -12.68
N GLY A 136 6.80 -32.87 -12.31
CA GLY A 136 7.39 -32.32 -11.08
C GLY A 136 7.39 -30.77 -11.08
N LYS A 137 7.75 -30.15 -12.21
CA LYS A 137 7.71 -28.69 -12.36
C LYS A 137 6.30 -28.12 -12.30
N MET A 138 5.30 -28.83 -12.83
CA MET A 138 3.90 -28.41 -12.78
C MET A 138 3.35 -28.43 -11.35
N ASN A 139 3.65 -29.47 -10.57
CA ASN A 139 3.25 -29.52 -9.16
C ASN A 139 3.87 -28.36 -8.37
N ALA A 140 5.18 -28.11 -8.55
CA ALA A 140 5.84 -26.97 -7.91
C ALA A 140 5.24 -25.62 -8.35
N ASN A 141 4.79 -25.48 -9.60
CA ASN A 141 4.13 -24.29 -10.08
C ASN A 141 2.74 -24.09 -9.43
N ILE A 142 1.97 -25.17 -9.26
CA ILE A 142 0.68 -25.13 -8.54
C ILE A 142 0.88 -24.65 -7.10
N ASP A 143 1.88 -25.18 -6.39
CA ASP A 143 2.19 -24.76 -5.01
C ASP A 143 2.61 -23.28 -4.96
N SER A 144 3.43 -22.83 -5.92
CA SER A 144 3.85 -21.42 -6.02
C SER A 144 2.67 -20.48 -6.30
N VAL A 145 1.72 -20.92 -7.12
CA VAL A 145 0.49 -20.20 -7.41
C VAL A 145 -0.38 -20.08 -6.16
N ASP A 146 -0.53 -21.16 -5.38
CA ASP A 146 -1.28 -21.15 -4.12
C ASP A 146 -0.67 -20.22 -3.07
N SER A 147 0.66 -20.26 -2.92
CA SER A 147 1.36 -19.30 -2.05
C SER A 147 1.17 -17.84 -2.52
N SER A 148 1.05 -17.62 -3.83
CA SER A 148 0.81 -16.29 -4.40
C SER A 148 -0.61 -15.81 -4.07
N VAL A 149 -1.62 -16.68 -4.18
CA VAL A 149 -3.00 -16.38 -3.79
C VAL A 149 -3.08 -15.98 -2.32
N GLN A 150 -2.48 -16.77 -1.42
CA GLN A 150 -2.46 -16.45 0.02
C GLN A 150 -1.79 -15.10 0.32
N SER A 151 -0.69 -14.79 -0.38
CA SER A 151 0.01 -13.51 -0.22
C SER A 151 -0.86 -12.33 -0.67
N ILE A 152 -1.63 -12.50 -1.74
CA ILE A 152 -2.55 -11.49 -2.26
C ILE A 152 -3.76 -11.33 -1.32
N GLU A 153 -4.30 -12.40 -0.76
CA GLU A 153 -5.37 -12.33 0.24
C GLU A 153 -4.93 -11.57 1.50
N ARG A 154 -3.70 -11.79 1.97
CA ARG A 154 -3.13 -11.01 3.06
C ARG A 154 -3.02 -9.52 2.71
N LEU A 155 -2.61 -9.21 1.48
CA LEU A 155 -2.56 -7.81 1.01
C LEU A 155 -3.96 -7.14 1.01
N GLN A 156 -5.03 -7.89 0.73
CA GLN A 156 -6.40 -7.36 0.85
C GLN A 156 -6.76 -7.00 2.29
N GLN A 157 -6.33 -7.79 3.27
CA GLN A 157 -6.55 -7.49 4.69
C GLN A 157 -5.81 -6.21 5.10
N GLU A 158 -4.54 -6.08 4.71
CA GLU A 158 -3.74 -4.88 4.99
C GLU A 158 -4.38 -3.62 4.37
N PHE A 159 -4.97 -3.72 3.17
CA PHE A 159 -5.71 -2.59 2.58
C PHE A 159 -6.96 -2.20 3.36
N ALA A 160 -7.68 -3.15 3.95
CA ALA A 160 -8.82 -2.85 4.82
C ALA A 160 -8.39 -2.12 6.11
N ASP A 161 -7.26 -2.51 6.68
CA ASP A 161 -6.67 -1.84 7.84
C ASP A 161 -6.25 -0.41 7.48
N VAL A 162 -5.58 -0.22 6.35
CA VAL A 162 -5.19 1.11 5.86
C VAL A 162 -6.43 1.98 5.59
N GLN A 163 -7.50 1.42 5.01
CA GLN A 163 -8.75 2.15 4.80
C GLN A 163 -9.33 2.67 6.13
N THR A 164 -9.31 1.84 7.17
CA THR A 164 -9.76 2.21 8.52
C THR A 164 -8.90 3.35 9.09
N LEU A 165 -7.58 3.29 8.93
CA LEU A 165 -6.66 4.35 9.37
C LEU A 165 -6.94 5.68 8.68
N VAL A 166 -7.26 5.65 7.38
CA VAL A 166 -7.57 6.86 6.60
C VAL A 166 -8.91 7.46 7.01
N MET A 167 -9.92 6.63 7.30
CA MET A 167 -11.20 7.10 7.85
C MET A 167 -11.01 7.77 9.23
N ASN A 168 -10.16 7.20 10.09
CA ASN A 168 -9.83 7.82 11.37
C ASN A 168 -9.10 9.15 11.19
N LEU A 169 -8.17 9.24 10.24
CA LEU A 169 -7.50 10.49 9.89
C LEU A 169 -8.50 11.56 9.44
N LYS A 170 -9.50 11.18 8.65
CA LYS A 170 -10.57 12.09 8.20
C LYS A 170 -11.34 12.68 9.38
N ASN A 171 -11.79 11.84 10.32
CA ASN A 171 -12.48 12.28 11.53
C ASN A 171 -11.61 13.23 12.39
N MET A 172 -10.30 12.97 12.46
CA MET A 172 -9.37 13.86 13.15
C MET A 172 -9.26 15.22 12.44
N MET A 173 -9.26 15.25 11.11
CA MET A 173 -9.24 16.51 10.35
C MET A 173 -10.53 17.32 10.52
N GLU A 174 -11.69 16.68 10.60
CA GLU A 174 -12.95 17.36 10.93
C GLU A 174 -12.90 18.00 12.32
N THR A 175 -12.33 17.28 13.30
CA THR A 175 -12.15 17.80 14.67
C THR A 175 -11.19 18.99 14.69
N VAL A 176 -10.05 18.90 13.98
CA VAL A 176 -9.10 20.01 13.85
C VAL A 176 -9.75 21.22 13.19
N ALA A 177 -10.50 21.02 12.10
CA ALA A 177 -11.22 22.08 11.43
C ALA A 177 -12.22 22.79 12.39
N SER A 178 -12.99 22.01 13.16
CA SER A 178 -13.90 22.54 14.18
C SER A 178 -13.17 23.40 15.22
N HIS A 179 -12.09 22.88 15.82
CA HIS A 179 -11.31 23.62 16.82
C HIS A 179 -10.65 24.88 16.24
N THR A 180 -10.17 24.84 14.99
CA THR A 180 -9.63 26.05 14.35
C THR A 180 -10.70 27.12 14.13
N GLY A 181 -11.94 26.72 13.82
CA GLY A 181 -13.08 27.63 13.74
C GLY A 181 -13.40 28.30 15.07
N GLU A 182 -13.41 27.54 16.16
CA GLU A 182 -13.60 28.07 17.52
C GLU A 182 -12.47 29.04 17.91
N MET A 183 -11.21 28.69 17.62
CA MET A 183 -10.06 29.54 17.88
C MET A 183 -10.11 30.86 17.09
N ALA A 184 -10.57 30.82 15.84
CA ALA A 184 -10.73 32.03 15.02
C ALA A 184 -11.75 32.98 15.67
N SER A 185 -12.93 32.46 16.03
CA SER A 185 -13.96 33.24 16.73
C SER A 185 -13.47 33.78 18.09
N GLY A 186 -12.71 32.98 18.84
CA GLY A 186 -12.08 33.42 20.08
C GLY A 186 -11.09 34.57 19.88
N THR A 187 -10.32 34.53 18.80
CA THR A 187 -9.35 35.58 18.45
C THR A 187 -10.07 36.89 18.10
N ASP A 188 -11.16 36.84 17.34
CA ASP A 188 -11.97 38.02 17.02
C ASP A 188 -12.54 38.68 18.28
N ARG A 189 -12.99 37.87 19.25
CA ARG A 189 -13.48 38.36 20.55
C ARG A 189 -12.37 39.02 21.37
N ILE A 190 -11.17 38.46 21.38
CA ILE A 190 -10.00 39.06 22.05
C ILE A 190 -9.66 40.39 21.40
N GLU A 191 -9.64 40.46 20.07
CA GLU A 191 -9.35 41.70 19.35
C GLU A 191 -10.36 42.81 19.68
N SER A 192 -11.65 42.48 19.71
CA SER A 192 -12.71 43.39 20.14
C SER A 192 -12.51 43.87 21.59
N THR A 193 -12.16 42.95 22.50
CA THR A 193 -11.90 43.27 23.90
C THR A 193 -10.70 44.19 24.06
N ILE A 194 -9.61 43.96 23.31
CA ILE A 194 -8.42 44.81 23.31
C ILE A 194 -8.76 46.22 22.80
N ARG A 195 -9.58 46.34 21.74
CA ARG A 195 -10.05 47.65 21.25
C ARG A 195 -10.84 48.40 22.32
N HIS A 196 -11.75 47.73 23.00
CA HIS A 196 -12.52 48.33 24.09
C HIS A 196 -11.64 48.75 25.28
N ILE A 197 -10.63 47.95 25.65
CA ILE A 197 -9.65 48.32 26.69
C ILE A 197 -8.87 49.56 26.28
N ALA A 198 -8.46 49.66 25.01
CA ALA A 198 -7.74 50.83 24.50
C ALA A 198 -8.60 52.11 24.58
N GLU A 199 -9.89 52.02 24.23
CA GLU A 199 -10.85 53.12 24.36
C GLU A 199 -11.01 53.57 25.82
N VAL A 200 -11.28 52.63 26.74
CA VAL A 200 -11.42 52.93 28.18
C VAL A 200 -10.13 53.50 28.77
N SER A 201 -8.96 53.02 28.32
CA SER A 201 -7.67 53.56 28.77
C SER A 201 -7.46 55.00 28.31
N GLN A 202 -7.94 55.35 27.11
CA GLN A 202 -7.90 56.71 26.60
C GLN A 202 -8.82 57.65 27.40
N ASP A 203 -10.04 57.21 27.71
CA ASP A 203 -10.97 57.96 28.56
C ASP A 203 -10.43 58.18 29.97
N PHE A 204 -9.76 57.17 30.54
CA PHE A 204 -9.12 57.26 31.84
C PHE A 204 -7.95 58.25 31.85
N ALA A 205 -7.16 58.29 30.77
CA ALA A 205 -6.09 59.27 30.62
C ALA A 205 -6.65 60.70 30.58
N THR A 206 -7.67 60.97 29.76
CA THR A 206 -8.37 62.26 29.70
C THR A 206 -8.94 62.65 31.06
N SER A 207 -9.62 61.73 31.74
CA SER A 207 -10.19 61.98 33.08
C SER A 207 -9.10 62.29 34.11
N SER A 208 -7.94 61.65 34.02
CA SER A 208 -6.80 61.91 34.90
C SER A 208 -6.21 63.30 34.67
N GLU A 209 -6.14 63.76 33.41
CA GLU A 209 -5.73 65.13 33.07
C GLU A 209 -6.71 66.17 33.62
N GLU A 210 -8.02 65.93 33.51
CA GLU A 210 -9.06 66.80 34.08
C GLU A 210 -8.97 66.89 35.61
N VAL A 211 -8.72 65.76 36.28
CA VAL A 211 -8.52 65.72 37.74
C VAL A 211 -7.26 66.48 38.15
N ALA A 212 -6.16 66.33 37.40
CA ALA A 212 -4.93 67.08 37.66
C ALA A 212 -5.15 68.59 37.53
N ALA A 213 -5.80 69.03 36.44
CA ALA A 213 -6.14 70.44 36.23
C ALA A 213 -7.06 70.99 37.34
N SER A 214 -8.07 70.22 37.75
CA SER A 214 -8.96 70.58 38.85
C SER A 214 -8.21 70.68 40.18
N SER A 215 -7.25 69.79 40.42
CA SER A 215 -6.39 69.82 41.61
C SER A 215 -5.50 71.06 41.64
N GLU A 216 -4.94 71.49 40.51
CA GLU A 216 -4.18 72.74 40.39
C GLU A 216 -5.05 73.96 40.69
N GLN A 217 -6.28 74.01 40.16
CA GLN A 217 -7.24 75.08 40.46
C GLN A 217 -7.61 75.11 41.95
N GLN A 218 -7.78 73.94 42.57
CA GLN A 218 -8.08 73.83 44.00
C GLN A 218 -6.93 74.32 44.87
N VAL A 219 -5.67 74.04 44.49
CA VAL A 219 -4.49 74.59 45.17
C VAL A 219 -4.51 76.11 45.10
N ALA A 220 -4.70 76.71 43.92
CA ALA A 220 -4.76 78.16 43.75
C ALA A 220 -5.87 78.81 44.59
N ALA A 221 -7.08 78.24 44.58
CA ALA A 221 -8.18 78.73 45.41
C ALA A 221 -7.87 78.64 46.91
N THR A 222 -7.16 77.60 47.32
CA THR A 222 -6.74 77.43 48.73
C THR A 222 -5.71 78.50 49.13
N GLU A 223 -4.78 78.86 48.24
CA GLU A 223 -3.83 79.95 48.47
C GLU A 223 -4.53 81.32 48.61
N GLU A 224 -5.56 81.57 47.81
CA GLU A 224 -6.40 82.78 47.95
C GLU A 224 -7.12 82.80 49.29
N ILE A 225 -7.71 81.68 49.72
CA ILE A 225 -8.36 81.56 51.04
C ILE A 225 -7.37 81.84 52.17
N VAL A 226 -6.15 81.28 52.10
CA VAL A 226 -5.10 81.54 53.09
C VAL A 226 -4.73 83.02 53.13
N THR A 227 -4.62 83.65 51.96
CA THR A 227 -4.32 85.09 51.85
C THR A 227 -5.43 85.94 52.46
N ALA A 228 -6.69 85.65 52.13
CA ALA A 228 -7.85 86.33 52.69
C ALA A 228 -7.95 86.13 54.22
N ALA A 229 -7.67 84.92 54.72
CA ALA A 229 -7.65 84.62 56.15
C ALA A 229 -6.56 85.42 56.89
N ARG A 230 -5.37 85.60 56.28
CA ARG A 230 -4.31 86.48 56.82
C ARG A 230 -4.76 87.93 56.87
N GLN A 231 -5.33 88.45 55.78
CA GLN A 231 -5.86 89.83 55.74
C GLN A 231 -6.94 90.06 56.80
N LEU A 232 -7.86 89.10 56.99
CA LEU A 232 -8.87 89.17 58.05
C LEU A 232 -8.25 89.15 59.45
N ALA A 233 -7.21 88.36 59.67
CA ALA A 233 -6.49 88.33 60.94
C ALA A 233 -5.78 89.68 61.23
N ASP A 234 -5.11 90.25 60.23
CA ASP A 234 -4.46 91.56 60.32
C ASP A 234 -5.48 92.66 60.63
N MET A 235 -6.61 92.71 59.88
CA MET A 235 -7.71 93.64 60.15
C MET A 235 -8.29 93.49 61.55
N SER A 236 -8.45 92.25 62.04
CA SER A 236 -8.92 91.99 63.40
C SER A 236 -7.93 92.51 64.45
N GLN A 237 -6.63 92.42 64.18
CA GLN A 237 -5.58 92.95 65.07
C GLN A 237 -5.56 94.48 65.07
N GLU A 238 -5.74 95.12 63.91
CA GLU A 238 -5.89 96.58 63.82
C GLU A 238 -7.12 97.09 64.58
N LEU A 239 -8.26 96.39 64.46
CA LEU A 239 -9.49 96.70 65.21
C LEU A 239 -9.28 96.60 66.73
N LEU A 240 -8.55 95.58 67.21
CA LEU A 240 -8.21 95.45 68.63
C LEU A 240 -7.35 96.62 69.11
N LEU A 241 -6.31 97.00 68.35
CA LEU A 241 -5.47 98.17 68.66
C LEU A 241 -6.26 99.48 68.68
N ALA A 242 -7.21 99.64 67.76
CA ALA A 242 -8.09 100.80 67.72
C ALA A 242 -8.99 100.87 68.96
N ILE A 243 -9.56 99.75 69.39
CA ILE A 243 -10.37 99.65 70.62
C ILE A 243 -9.53 99.97 71.87
N ASP A 244 -8.31 99.44 71.98
CA ASP A 244 -7.40 99.73 73.10
C ASP A 244 -7.09 101.22 73.22
N ARG A 245 -7.00 101.93 72.09
CA ARG A 245 -6.78 103.38 72.06
C ARG A 245 -7.95 104.20 72.60
N PHE A 246 -9.17 103.65 72.59
CA PHE A 246 -10.37 104.27 73.18
C PHE A 246 -10.59 103.89 74.65
N ASN A 247 -9.83 102.92 75.19
CA ASN A 247 -9.89 102.49 76.59
C ASN A 247 -8.81 103.15 77.49
N LEU A 248 -8.15 104.21 77.01
CA LEU A 248 -7.21 105.09 77.74
C LEU A 248 -7.86 106.44 78.09
#